data_AF-A0A832UQU7-F1
#
_entry.id   AF-A0A832UQU7-F1
#
_cell.length_a   1.000
_cell.length_b   1.000
_cell.length_c   1.000
_cell.angle_alpha   90.00
_cell.angle_beta   90.00
_cell.angle_gamma   90.00
#
_symmetry.space_group_name_H-M   'P 1'
#
loop_
_entity.id
_entity.type
_entity.pdbx_description
1 polymer ?
#
loop_
_entity_poly.entity_id
_entity_poly.type
_entity_poly.pdbx_seq_one_letter_code
_entity_poly.pdbx_strand_id
1 'polypeptide(L)'
;MADVISIPQIVWKILGISSQLLSQYRTPQDQLLWLIFIPNLIVIFFIYWFSTSISGTHSGFRNLFAIATYLTIVLTGWYGRLVPIFLLWWWVVLGVELVLFIFSGFFKPGGAREIKTAGVGLGMLGQKAMEMREYQNKVKDLEKTLKSFGIDPNRDPTKQPNWNSLEEKGKQEIIIMYRQMQEARRKSKELI
;
A
#
# COMPACT_ATOMS: atom_id res chain seq x y z
N MET A 1 9.53 -25.64 -50.75
CA MET A 1 8.54 -24.60 -50.38
C MET A 1 8.99 -24.09 -49.02
N ALA A 2 9.37 -22.81 -48.93
CA ALA A 2 9.79 -22.24 -47.65
C ALA A 2 8.55 -22.06 -46.78
N ASP A 3 8.52 -22.72 -45.62
CA ASP A 3 7.47 -22.49 -44.63
C ASP A 3 7.47 -21.01 -44.26
N VAL A 4 6.38 -20.31 -44.58
CA VAL A 4 6.16 -18.94 -44.14
C VAL A 4 5.98 -18.99 -42.63
N ILE A 5 7.07 -18.74 -41.90
CA ILE A 5 7.03 -18.70 -40.44
C ILE A 5 6.18 -17.50 -40.05
N SER A 6 4.99 -17.78 -39.51
CA SER A 6 4.11 -16.73 -39.02
C SER A 6 4.75 -16.07 -37.79
N ILE A 7 4.64 -14.74 -37.66
CA ILE A 7 5.19 -13.96 -36.54
C ILE A 7 4.85 -14.60 -35.17
N PRO A 8 3.63 -15.12 -34.92
CA PRO A 8 3.32 -15.81 -33.66
C PRO A 8 4.20 -17.05 -33.40
N GLN A 9 4.51 -17.85 -34.43
CA GLN A 9 5.36 -19.04 -34.28
C GLN A 9 6.79 -18.67 -33.86
N ILE A 10 7.31 -17.52 -34.33
CA ILE A 10 8.62 -17.00 -33.91
C ILE A 10 8.58 -16.66 -32.41
N VAL A 11 7.54 -15.96 -31.97
CA VAL A 11 7.36 -15.58 -30.57
C VAL A 11 7.28 -16.82 -29.67
N TRP A 12 6.49 -17.82 -30.06
CA TRP A 12 6.36 -19.08 -29.30
C TRP A 12 7.67 -19.86 -29.19
N LYS A 13 8.46 -19.85 -30.27
CA LYS A 13 9.77 -20.50 -30.31
C LYS A 13 10.79 -19.79 -29.42
N ILE A 14 10.82 -18.45 -29.43
CA ILE A 14 11.70 -17.65 -28.56
C ILE A 14 11.34 -17.88 -27.09
N LEU A 15 10.03 -17.88 -26.77
CA LEU A 15 9.55 -18.11 -25.42
C LEU A 15 9.72 -19.57 -24.94
N GLY A 16 10.13 -20.50 -25.82
CA GLY A 16 10.28 -21.91 -25.48
C GLY A 16 8.96 -22.61 -25.11
N ILE A 17 7.83 -22.09 -25.60
CA ILE A 17 6.50 -22.65 -25.31
C ILE A 17 6.28 -23.89 -26.18
N SER A 18 5.98 -25.03 -25.54
CA SER A 18 5.75 -26.28 -26.25
C SER A 18 4.39 -26.28 -26.97
N SER A 19 4.32 -26.99 -28.10
CA SER A 19 3.06 -27.21 -28.84
C SER A 19 1.98 -27.87 -27.97
N GLN A 20 2.39 -28.73 -27.03
CA GLN A 20 1.51 -29.35 -26.06
C GLN A 20 0.86 -28.31 -25.13
N LEU A 21 1.63 -27.32 -24.65
CA LEU A 21 1.10 -26.25 -23.80
C LEU A 21 0.18 -25.31 -24.59
N LEU A 22 0.56 -24.96 -25.83
CA LEU A 22 -0.29 -24.16 -26.74
C LEU A 22 -1.64 -24.83 -27.02
N SER A 23 -1.66 -26.16 -27.18
CA SER A 23 -2.89 -26.91 -27.50
C SER A 23 -3.94 -26.90 -26.39
N GLN A 24 -3.56 -26.56 -25.15
CA GLN A 24 -4.50 -26.45 -24.03
C GLN A 24 -5.38 -25.20 -24.11
N TYR A 25 -5.01 -24.21 -24.92
CA TYR A 25 -5.68 -22.92 -25.03
C TYR A 25 -6.25 -22.75 -26.42
N ARG A 26 -7.58 -22.69 -26.51
CA ARG A 26 -8.34 -22.81 -27.76
C ARG A 26 -8.33 -21.52 -28.59
N THR A 27 -8.30 -20.37 -27.94
CA THR A 27 -8.30 -19.06 -28.61
C THR A 27 -6.94 -18.37 -28.49
N PRO A 28 -6.55 -17.52 -29.47
CA PRO A 28 -5.35 -16.70 -29.38
C PRO A 28 -5.37 -15.75 -28.16
N GLN A 29 -6.55 -15.28 -27.78
CA GLN A 29 -6.73 -14.40 -26.61
C GLN A 29 -6.39 -15.15 -25.31
N ASP A 30 -6.84 -16.40 -25.17
CA ASP A 30 -6.51 -17.25 -24.02
C ASP A 30 -5.01 -17.53 -23.97
N GLN A 31 -4.38 -17.78 -25.12
CA GLN A 31 -2.94 -17.98 -25.20
C GLN A 31 -2.17 -16.73 -24.72
N LEU A 32 -2.55 -15.54 -25.17
CA LEU A 32 -1.93 -14.29 -24.71
C LEU A 32 -2.13 -14.07 -23.20
N LEU A 33 -3.33 -14.32 -22.69
CA LEU A 33 -3.63 -14.09 -21.28
C LEU A 33 -2.89 -15.07 -20.37
N TRP A 34 -3.02 -16.38 -20.65
CA TRP A 34 -2.57 -17.44 -19.75
C TRP A 34 -1.13 -17.89 -20.00
N LEU A 35 -0.62 -17.80 -21.22
CA LEU A 35 0.76 -18.20 -21.52
C LEU A 35 1.74 -17.03 -21.50
N ILE A 36 1.27 -15.79 -21.69
CA ILE A 36 2.12 -14.60 -21.69
C ILE A 36 1.83 -13.72 -20.49
N PHE A 37 0.63 -13.15 -20.38
CA PHE A 37 0.36 -12.06 -19.44
C PHE A 37 0.50 -12.50 -17.98
N ILE A 38 -0.25 -13.53 -17.56
CA ILE A 38 -0.25 -14.00 -16.17
C ILE A 38 1.14 -14.50 -15.74
N PRO A 39 1.83 -15.38 -16.49
CA PRO A 39 3.15 -15.85 -16.09
C PRO A 39 4.18 -14.70 -16.04
N ASN A 40 4.11 -13.71 -16.95
CA ASN A 40 5.02 -12.56 -16.89
C ASN A 40 4.81 -11.70 -15.65
N LEU A 41 3.55 -11.45 -15.25
CA LEU A 41 3.29 -10.73 -14.00
C LEU A 41 3.96 -11.44 -12.81
N ILE A 42 3.77 -12.76 -12.70
CA ILE A 42 4.34 -13.56 -11.62
C ILE A 42 5.87 -13.55 -11.66
N VAL A 43 6.48 -13.70 -12.85
CA VAL A 43 7.94 -13.61 -13.03
C VAL A 43 8.48 -12.26 -12.57
N ILE A 44 7.85 -11.16 -13.01
CA ILE A 44 8.29 -9.81 -12.65
C ILE A 44 8.20 -9.60 -11.14
N PHE A 45 7.08 -10.00 -10.52
CA PHE A 45 6.92 -9.93 -9.06
C PHE A 45 7.96 -10.79 -8.33
N PHE A 46 8.19 -12.01 -8.79
CA PHE A 46 9.17 -12.92 -8.20
C PHE A 46 10.59 -12.37 -8.28
N ILE A 47 11.01 -11.90 -9.46
CA ILE A 47 12.33 -11.31 -9.66
C ILE A 47 12.49 -10.04 -8.82
N TYR A 48 11.48 -9.18 -8.79
CA TYR A 48 11.50 -7.98 -7.96
C TYR A 48 11.65 -8.33 -6.47
N TRP A 49 10.84 -9.27 -5.96
CA TRP A 49 10.92 -9.69 -4.57
C TRP A 49 12.26 -10.38 -4.24
N PHE A 50 12.75 -11.24 -5.12
CA PHE A 50 14.05 -11.87 -4.97
C PHE A 50 15.18 -10.82 -4.94
N SER A 51 15.10 -9.81 -5.81
CA SER A 51 16.06 -8.70 -5.85
C SER A 51 16.06 -7.87 -4.57
N THR A 52 14.93 -7.77 -3.86
CA THR A 52 14.86 -7.11 -2.54
C THR A 52 15.50 -7.93 -1.42
N SER A 53 15.63 -9.24 -1.58
CA SER A 53 16.26 -10.13 -0.60
C SER A 53 17.79 -10.04 -0.64
N ILE A 54 18.35 -9.49 -1.72
CA ILE A 54 19.78 -9.18 -1.83
C ILE A 54 20.03 -7.88 -1.05
N SER A 55 20.19 -8.03 0.28
CA SER A 55 20.40 -6.93 1.22
C SER A 55 21.72 -6.20 0.92
N GLY A 56 21.71 -4.86 0.93
CA GLY A 56 22.90 -4.02 0.81
C GLY A 56 23.23 -3.49 -0.58
N THR A 57 22.42 -3.77 -1.61
CA THR A 57 22.68 -3.29 -2.98
C THR A 57 21.88 -2.03 -3.34
N HIS A 58 22.50 -1.09 -4.08
CA HIS A 58 21.84 0.13 -4.57
C HIS A 58 20.60 -0.18 -5.42
N SER A 59 19.56 0.64 -5.28
CA SER A 59 18.28 0.47 -5.98
C SER A 59 18.40 0.36 -7.51
N GLY A 60 19.35 1.10 -8.11
CA GLY A 60 19.65 1.02 -9.54
C GLY A 60 20.22 -0.33 -9.97
N PHE A 61 21.19 -0.86 -9.21
CA PHE A 61 21.77 -2.18 -9.48
C PHE A 61 20.74 -3.29 -9.31
N ARG A 62 19.86 -3.17 -8.31
CA ARG A 62 18.76 -4.11 -8.08
C ARG A 62 17.84 -4.21 -9.30
N ASN A 63 17.46 -3.08 -9.88
CA ASN A 63 16.62 -3.04 -11.08
C ASN A 63 17.36 -3.60 -12.31
N LEU A 64 18.64 -3.28 -12.48
CA LEU A 64 19.47 -3.84 -13.55
C LEU A 64 19.59 -5.36 -13.44
N PHE A 65 19.84 -5.89 -12.24
CA PHE A 65 19.91 -7.32 -11.98
C PHE A 65 18.58 -8.01 -12.27
N ALA A 66 17.45 -7.39 -11.88
CA ALA A 66 16.12 -7.90 -12.17
C ALA A 66 15.86 -7.99 -13.68
N ILE A 67 16.14 -6.91 -14.43
CA ILE A 67 15.97 -6.86 -15.88
C ILE A 67 16.88 -7.89 -16.57
N ALA A 68 18.16 -7.97 -16.16
CA ALA A 68 19.11 -8.93 -16.71
C ALA A 68 18.64 -10.37 -16.50
N THR A 69 18.21 -10.71 -15.28
CA THR A 69 17.69 -12.04 -14.95
C THR A 69 16.46 -12.39 -15.79
N TYR A 70 15.53 -11.44 -15.95
CA TYR A 70 14.35 -11.61 -16.79
C TYR A 70 14.73 -11.90 -18.25
N LEU A 71 15.63 -11.09 -18.83
CA LEU A 71 16.10 -11.30 -20.20
C LEU A 71 16.79 -12.65 -20.37
N THR A 72 17.59 -13.09 -19.39
CA THR A 72 18.20 -14.42 -19.42
C THR A 72 17.14 -15.53 -19.46
N ILE A 73 16.09 -15.45 -18.64
CA ILE A 73 15.00 -16.45 -18.61
C ILE A 73 14.28 -16.53 -19.97
N VAL A 74 14.02 -15.37 -20.59
CA VAL A 74 13.35 -15.30 -21.89
C VAL A 74 14.26 -15.82 -23.02
N LEU A 75 15.49 -15.32 -23.11
CA LEU A 75 16.41 -15.66 -24.21
C LEU A 75 16.89 -17.11 -24.17
N THR A 76 16.97 -17.72 -22.99
CA THR A 76 17.33 -19.15 -22.85
C THR A 76 16.15 -20.09 -23.10
N GLY A 77 14.94 -19.57 -23.36
CA GLY A 77 13.72 -20.37 -23.53
C GLY A 77 13.27 -21.06 -22.24
N TRP A 78 13.79 -20.66 -21.09
CA TRP A 78 13.36 -21.17 -19.78
C TRP A 78 11.95 -20.72 -19.43
N TYR A 79 11.51 -19.60 -20.00
CA TYR A 79 10.16 -19.07 -19.83
C TYR A 79 9.07 -20.15 -19.98
N GLY A 80 8.99 -20.81 -21.15
CA GLY A 80 7.94 -21.79 -21.43
C GLY A 80 7.97 -23.02 -20.51
N ARG A 81 9.12 -23.38 -19.94
CA ARG A 81 9.23 -24.45 -18.93
C ARG A 81 8.72 -24.03 -17.56
N LEU A 82 8.82 -22.74 -17.24
CA LEU A 82 8.38 -22.18 -15.97
C LEU A 82 6.90 -21.77 -15.99
N VAL A 83 6.29 -21.54 -17.16
CA VAL A 83 4.86 -21.17 -17.31
C VAL A 83 3.93 -22.09 -16.49
N PRO A 84 4.01 -23.43 -16.55
CA PRO A 84 3.14 -24.29 -15.75
C PRO A 84 3.30 -24.09 -14.24
N ILE A 85 4.53 -23.83 -13.79
CA ILE A 85 4.83 -23.56 -12.39
C ILE A 85 4.19 -22.22 -11.98
N PHE A 86 4.35 -21.18 -12.80
CA PHE A 86 3.74 -19.87 -12.52
C PHE A 86 2.22 -19.92 -12.51
N LEU A 87 1.60 -20.71 -13.40
CA LEU A 87 0.15 -20.91 -13.40
C LEU A 87 -0.36 -21.62 -12.13
N LEU A 88 0.39 -22.57 -11.58
CA LEU A 88 0.07 -23.16 -10.28
C LEU A 88 0.21 -22.13 -9.15
N TRP A 89 1.25 -21.30 -9.20
CA TRP A 89 1.46 -20.22 -8.22
C TRP A 89 0.36 -19.15 -8.25
N TRP A 90 -0.28 -18.90 -9.40
CA TRP A 90 -1.42 -17.98 -9.48
C TRP A 90 -2.55 -18.37 -8.51
N TRP A 91 -2.85 -19.66 -8.41
CA TRP A 91 -3.85 -20.17 -7.46
C TRP A 91 -3.42 -20.00 -6.00
N VAL A 92 -2.12 -20.12 -5.71
CA VAL A 92 -1.57 -19.86 -4.38
C VAL A 92 -1.72 -18.37 -4.03
N VAL A 93 -1.41 -17.46 -4.96
CA VAL A 93 -1.58 -16.02 -4.76
C VAL A 93 -3.04 -15.68 -4.49
N LEU A 94 -3.96 -16.16 -5.33
CA LEU A 94 -5.39 -15.95 -5.12
C LEU A 94 -5.89 -16.55 -3.79
N GLY A 95 -5.40 -17.73 -3.43
CA GLY A 95 -5.73 -18.38 -2.16
C GLY A 95 -5.26 -17.56 -0.96
N VAL A 96 -4.02 -17.06 -0.99
CA VAL A 96 -3.48 -16.18 0.07
C VAL A 96 -4.26 -14.88 0.14
N GLU A 97 -4.58 -14.24 -0.99
CA GLU A 97 -5.39 -13.02 -1.02
C GLU A 97 -6.80 -13.25 -0.47
N LEU A 98 -7.45 -14.36 -0.83
CA LEU A 98 -8.76 -14.72 -0.31
C LEU A 98 -8.73 -14.95 1.21
N VAL A 99 -7.71 -15.66 1.70
CA VAL A 99 -7.48 -15.87 3.13
C VAL A 99 -7.28 -14.51 3.82
N LEU A 100 -6.37 -13.66 3.32
CA LEU A 100 -6.15 -12.32 3.87
C LEU A 100 -7.41 -11.45 3.83
N PHE A 101 -8.22 -11.53 2.77
CA PHE A 101 -9.49 -10.84 2.66
C PHE A 101 -10.49 -11.31 3.74
N ILE A 102 -10.63 -12.62 3.93
CA ILE A 102 -11.52 -13.18 4.97
C ILE A 102 -11.03 -12.79 6.36
N PHE A 103 -9.74 -12.93 6.66
CA PHE A 103 -9.18 -12.58 7.96
C PHE A 103 -9.21 -11.06 8.22
N SER A 104 -9.02 -10.22 7.21
CA SER A 104 -9.15 -8.77 7.36
C SER A 104 -10.60 -8.32 7.56
N GLY A 105 -11.58 -9.03 7.01
CA GLY A 105 -13.01 -8.79 7.22
C GLY A 105 -13.56 -9.33 8.55
N PHE A 106 -13.10 -10.50 9.01
CA PHE A 106 -13.61 -11.15 10.23
C PHE A 106 -12.91 -10.72 11.53
N PHE A 107 -11.63 -10.33 11.50
CA PHE A 107 -10.87 -10.05 12.73
C PHE A 107 -10.71 -8.56 13.11
N LYS A 108 -11.43 -7.63 12.46
CA LYS A 108 -11.38 -6.20 12.82
C LYS A 108 -12.77 -5.53 12.91
N PRO A 109 -13.50 -5.68 14.01
CA PRO A 109 -14.41 -4.63 14.46
C PRO A 109 -13.56 -3.48 15.01
N GLY A 110 -13.20 -2.52 14.13
CA GLY A 110 -12.46 -1.31 14.46
C GLY A 110 -10.94 -1.44 14.33
N GLY A 111 -10.36 -0.78 13.32
CA GLY A 111 -8.91 -0.58 13.23
C GLY A 111 -8.22 -1.28 12.05
N ALA A 112 -8.71 -1.03 10.82
CA ALA A 112 -7.94 -1.32 9.61
C ALA A 112 -6.73 -0.36 9.48
N ARG A 113 -5.70 -0.58 10.32
CA ARG A 113 -4.32 -0.18 10.03
C ARG A 113 -3.80 -0.97 8.83
N GLU A 114 -3.29 -0.23 7.86
CA GLU A 114 -2.39 -0.58 6.75
C GLU A 114 -2.92 -1.58 5.70
N ILE A 115 -3.64 -1.04 4.71
CA ILE A 115 -3.60 -1.58 3.34
C ILE A 115 -2.76 -0.60 2.51
N LYS A 116 -1.44 -0.85 2.48
CA LYS A 116 -0.47 -0.12 1.64
C LYS A 116 -0.43 -0.72 0.24
N THR A 117 -1.50 -0.69 -0.55
CA THR A 117 -1.42 -1.09 -1.99
C THR A 117 -2.70 -0.83 -2.80
N ALA A 118 -3.29 0.37 -2.72
CA ALA A 118 -4.22 0.82 -3.75
C ALA A 118 -4.08 2.33 -3.96
N GLY A 119 -3.21 2.68 -4.90
CA GLY A 119 -2.74 4.04 -5.17
C GLY A 119 -3.85 4.97 -5.66
N VAL A 120 -3.62 6.26 -5.38
CA VAL A 120 -4.35 7.45 -5.87
C VAL A 120 -5.60 7.86 -5.07
N GLY A 121 -6.54 6.98 -4.74
CA GLY A 121 -7.77 7.38 -4.00
C GLY A 121 -7.60 7.55 -2.48
N LEU A 122 -6.75 6.76 -1.85
CA LEU A 122 -6.56 6.72 -0.39
C LEU A 122 -5.50 7.71 0.13
N GLY A 123 -4.75 8.39 -0.74
CA GLY A 123 -3.70 9.34 -0.33
C GLY A 123 -4.26 10.58 0.36
N MET A 124 -5.35 11.14 -0.17
CA MET A 124 -6.04 12.28 0.44
C MET A 124 -6.73 11.91 1.75
N LEU A 125 -7.32 10.70 1.84
CA LEU A 125 -7.94 10.20 3.07
C LEU A 125 -6.90 9.85 4.14
N GLY A 126 -5.74 9.35 3.74
CA GLY A 126 -4.61 9.09 4.63
C GLY A 126 -3.99 10.38 5.19
N GLN A 127 -3.84 11.42 4.37
CA GLN A 127 -3.42 12.75 4.82
C GLN A 127 -4.42 13.35 5.80
N LYS A 128 -5.72 13.34 5.46
CA LYS A 128 -6.78 13.83 6.37
C LYS A 128 -6.81 13.06 7.69
N ALA A 129 -6.61 11.74 7.68
CA ALA A 129 -6.57 10.92 8.89
C ALA A 129 -5.31 11.17 9.74
N MET A 130 -4.17 11.45 9.11
CA MET A 130 -2.93 11.82 9.80
C MET A 130 -3.06 13.22 10.43
N GLU A 131 -3.57 14.20 9.68
CA GLU A 131 -3.88 15.54 10.18
C GLU A 131 -4.88 15.48 11.34
N MET A 132 -5.93 14.66 11.23
CA MET A 132 -6.91 14.47 12.30
C MET A 132 -6.26 13.92 13.58
N ARG A 133 -5.34 12.97 13.48
CA ARG A 133 -4.58 12.45 14.63
C ARG A 133 -3.67 13.52 15.24
N GLU A 134 -3.04 14.34 14.41
CA GLU A 134 -2.20 15.44 14.88
C GLU A 134 -3.01 16.47 15.66
N TYR A 135 -4.18 16.87 15.15
CA TYR A 135 -5.11 17.75 15.87
C TYR A 135 -5.61 17.12 17.18
N GLN A 136 -5.93 15.82 17.19
CA GLN A 136 -6.35 15.12 18.41
C GLN A 136 -5.24 15.07 19.47
N ASN A 137 -3.99 14.80 19.08
CA ASN A 137 -2.85 14.82 19.99
C ASN A 137 -2.62 16.22 20.55
N LYS A 138 -2.68 17.25 19.70
CA LYS A 138 -2.55 18.66 20.13
C LYS A 138 -3.63 19.06 21.13
N VAL A 139 -4.88 18.64 20.92
CA VAL A 139 -5.98 18.86 21.87
C VAL A 139 -5.68 18.16 23.21
N LYS A 140 -5.23 16.91 23.18
CA LYS A 140 -4.92 16.14 24.41
C LYS A 140 -3.79 16.76 25.23
N ASP A 141 -2.77 17.30 24.58
CA ASP A 141 -1.67 17.97 25.26
C ASP A 141 -2.11 19.32 25.84
N LEU A 142 -2.88 20.11 25.09
CA LEU A 142 -3.48 21.35 25.60
C LEU A 142 -4.43 21.10 26.78
N GLU A 143 -5.21 20.02 26.74
CA GLU A 143 -6.09 19.62 27.85
C GLU A 143 -5.31 19.27 29.12
N LYS A 144 -4.19 18.55 29.00
CA LYS A 144 -3.32 18.24 30.15
C LYS A 144 -2.73 19.52 30.75
N THR A 145 -2.26 20.42 29.89
CA THR A 145 -1.69 21.70 30.32
C THR A 145 -2.75 22.54 31.03
N LEU A 146 -3.95 22.71 30.46
CA LEU A 146 -5.05 23.43 31.12
C LEU A 146 -5.44 22.81 32.47
N LYS A 147 -5.52 21.47 32.55
CA LYS A 147 -5.80 20.77 33.81
C LYS A 147 -4.71 20.98 34.86
N SER A 148 -3.45 21.12 34.46
CA SER A 148 -2.35 21.44 35.39
C SER A 148 -2.49 22.84 36.02
N PHE A 149 -3.15 23.77 35.31
CA PHE A 149 -3.57 25.06 35.87
C PHE A 149 -4.90 24.99 36.66
N GLY A 150 -5.45 23.80 36.86
CA GLY A 150 -6.74 23.57 37.51
C GLY A 150 -7.95 23.98 36.65
N ILE A 151 -7.75 24.32 35.37
CA ILE A 151 -8.79 24.78 34.46
C ILE A 151 -9.44 23.57 33.79
N ASP A 152 -10.76 23.45 33.87
CA ASP A 152 -11.52 22.45 33.12
C ASP A 152 -11.55 22.85 31.63
N PRO A 153 -10.96 22.03 30.72
CA PRO A 153 -10.88 22.36 29.29
C PRO A 153 -12.24 22.36 28.58
N ASN A 154 -13.30 21.85 29.20
CA ASN A 154 -14.64 21.84 28.61
C ASN A 154 -15.52 23.02 29.05
N ARG A 155 -14.99 23.91 29.89
CA ARG A 155 -15.69 25.10 30.36
C ARG A 155 -14.91 26.35 29.99
N ASP A 156 -15.63 27.45 29.78
CA ASP A 156 -15.04 28.76 29.55
C ASP A 156 -14.08 29.10 30.71
N PRO A 157 -12.78 29.34 30.45
CA PRO A 157 -11.78 29.60 31.49
C PRO A 157 -12.13 30.80 32.35
N THR A 158 -12.77 31.82 31.76
CA THR A 158 -13.09 33.10 32.42
C THR A 158 -14.18 32.99 33.49
N LYS A 159 -14.95 31.89 33.45
CA LYS A 159 -16.08 31.64 34.36
C LYS A 159 -15.72 30.67 35.47
N GLN A 160 -14.45 30.25 35.56
CA GLN A 160 -14.03 29.24 36.51
C GLN A 160 -13.59 29.88 37.84
N PRO A 161 -13.81 29.22 39.00
CA PRO A 161 -13.49 29.80 40.30
C PRO A 161 -12.00 30.13 40.47
N ASN A 162 -11.13 29.30 39.88
CA ASN A 162 -9.67 29.47 39.89
C ASN A 162 -9.17 30.53 38.89
N TRP A 163 -10.05 31.09 38.06
CA TRP A 163 -9.68 32.14 37.10
C TRP A 163 -9.12 33.37 37.81
N ASN A 164 -9.80 33.79 38.88
CA ASN A 164 -9.45 35.02 39.60
C ASN A 164 -8.13 34.91 40.37
N SER A 165 -7.70 33.68 40.73
CA SER A 165 -6.44 33.41 41.43
C SER A 165 -5.21 33.35 40.53
N LEU A 166 -5.37 33.42 39.21
CA LEU A 166 -4.26 33.35 38.26
C LEU A 166 -3.64 34.73 38.00
N GLU A 167 -2.32 34.75 37.80
CA GLU A 167 -1.60 35.94 37.34
C GLU A 167 -2.11 36.40 35.96
N GLU A 168 -2.06 37.71 35.70
CA GLU A 168 -2.43 38.33 34.41
C GLU A 168 -1.76 37.64 33.22
N LYS A 169 -0.47 37.31 33.33
CA LYS A 169 0.27 36.58 32.29
C LYS A 169 -0.27 35.17 32.07
N GLY A 170 -0.54 34.43 33.15
CA GLY A 170 -1.11 33.08 33.08
C GLY A 170 -2.53 33.07 32.51
N LYS A 171 -3.36 34.07 32.82
CA LYS A 171 -4.69 34.26 32.22
C LYS A 171 -4.61 34.42 30.70
N GLN A 172 -3.69 35.25 30.21
CA GLN A 172 -3.50 35.44 28.77
C GLN A 172 -3.07 34.14 28.09
N GLU A 173 -2.12 33.41 28.68
CA GLU A 173 -1.68 32.11 28.16
C GLU A 173 -2.82 31.09 28.11
N ILE A 174 -3.64 31.00 29.14
CA ILE A 174 -4.80 30.10 29.20
C ILE A 174 -5.85 30.44 28.15
N ILE A 175 -6.13 31.73 27.91
CA ILE A 175 -7.04 32.16 26.83
C ILE A 175 -6.52 31.75 25.46
N ILE A 176 -5.21 31.93 25.22
CA ILE A 176 -4.58 31.56 23.96
C ILE A 176 -4.65 30.04 23.76
N MET A 177 -4.28 29.26 24.77
CA MET A 177 -4.36 27.79 24.75
C MET A 177 -5.79 27.29 24.53
N TYR A 178 -6.77 27.90 25.21
CA TYR A 178 -8.18 27.55 25.05
C TYR A 178 -8.67 27.84 23.63
N ARG A 179 -8.30 28.98 23.05
CA ARG A 179 -8.64 29.33 21.66
C ARG A 179 -8.02 28.35 20.66
N GLN A 180 -6.73 28.03 20.82
CA GLN A 180 -6.03 27.06 19.97
C GLN A 180 -6.65 25.66 20.07
N MET A 181 -7.11 25.26 21.25
CA MET A 181 -7.79 24.00 21.47
C MET A 181 -9.16 23.95 20.76
N GLN A 182 -9.95 25.03 20.84
CA GLN A 182 -11.24 25.12 20.14
C GLN A 182 -11.07 25.11 18.62
N GLU A 183 -10.06 25.82 18.10
CA GLU A 183 -9.71 25.79 16.68
C GLU A 183 -9.27 24.39 16.23
N ALA A 184 -8.43 23.70 17.00
CA ALA A 184 -8.02 22.33 16.69
C ALA A 184 -9.21 21.34 16.73
N ARG A 185 -10.10 21.46 17.71
CA ARG A 185 -11.35 20.68 17.78
C ARG A 185 -12.24 20.94 16.57
N ARG A 186 -12.39 22.19 16.15
CA ARG A 186 -13.18 22.57 14.97
C ARG A 186 -12.57 21.99 13.69
N LYS A 187 -11.28 22.19 13.45
CA LYS A 187 -10.57 21.63 12.29
C LYS A 187 -10.65 20.10 12.24
N SER A 188 -10.55 19.43 13.39
CA SER A 188 -10.70 17.98 13.45
C SER A 188 -12.11 17.49 13.05
N LYS A 189 -13.16 18.28 13.31
CA LYS A 189 -14.54 17.98 12.91
C LYS A 189 -14.80 18.26 11.43
N GLU A 190 -14.15 19.28 10.87
CA GLU A 190 -14.24 19.61 9.43
C GLU A 190 -13.54 18.56 8.53
N LEU A 191 -12.72 17.69 9.11
CA LEU A 191 -12.00 16.61 8.43
C LEU A 191 -12.76 15.26 8.43
N ILE A 192 -13.91 15.18 9.12
CA ILE A 192 -14.85 14.03 9.12
C ILE A 192 -15.84 14.20 7.98
#